data_AF-A0AAD8SJR5-F1
#
_entry.id   AF-A0AAD8SJR5-F1
#
_cell.length_a   1.000
_cell.length_b   1.000
_cell.length_c   1.000
_cell.angle_alpha   90.00
_cell.angle_beta   90.00
_cell.angle_gamma   90.00
#
_symmetry.space_group_name_H-M   'P 1'
#
loop_
_entity.id
_entity.type
_entity.pdbx_description
1 polymer ?
#
loop_
_entity_poly.entity_id
_entity_poly.type
_entity_poly.pdbx_seq_one_letter_code
_entity_poly.pdbx_strand_id
1 'polypeptide(L)'
;MRLKRSVRELDNAWHDATNNMVSTAEARRHLFEELLWEHRDLAEAHSKCQAIPEASLEALKTQVAKLQEEKEQLIKEHRKVLDAQELYSKGLKDQLIQLGLKHNEALKAAQAAAEAKLNEALEDANNSTVVLRAELEEGAKARKAAEDQAARLEGEKKEYDQLVMQTDALALRLFPDSQLFAQKKVAERRIQQKYQNLDAPWDPYDHLVALSTWVSHMRAVDRNLADLPDVAIHLFKVLWPGEEVPTNLSLTSECLKNAGRRIREWQCSAARAGADAALRVACSWYEELDLDALLGVRENAPTDTDPVLTAKRQDRAYRIDEYAQVRTFIPPPSDINDYLSDEEEEEDVEGEDAGAGDAPPEAPEAGAAPPSTPVA
;
A
#
# COMPACT_ATOMS: atom_id res chain seq x y z
N MET A 1 59.76 -8.47 -6.83
CA MET A 1 60.81 -9.14 -6.01
C MET A 1 61.64 -10.21 -6.76
N ARG A 2 61.18 -10.79 -7.89
CA ARG A 2 61.96 -11.81 -8.64
C ARG A 2 63.23 -11.29 -9.34
N LEU A 3 63.22 -10.06 -9.87
CA LEU A 3 64.40 -9.45 -10.51
C LEU A 3 65.59 -9.23 -9.57
N LYS A 4 65.36 -8.96 -8.27
CA LYS A 4 66.44 -8.78 -7.28
C LYS A 4 67.13 -10.09 -6.86
N ARG A 5 66.53 -11.26 -7.12
CA ARG A 5 67.16 -12.58 -6.89
C ARG A 5 68.06 -12.98 -8.04
N SER A 6 67.58 -12.85 -9.28
CA SER A 6 68.35 -13.20 -10.48
C SER A 6 69.63 -12.38 -10.65
N VAL A 7 69.62 -11.09 -10.28
CA VAL A 7 70.83 -10.26 -10.30
C VAL A 7 71.85 -10.71 -9.25
N ARG A 8 71.42 -11.13 -8.07
CA ARG A 8 72.32 -11.66 -7.02
C ARG A 8 72.91 -13.01 -7.38
N GLU A 9 72.16 -13.86 -8.07
CA GLU A 9 72.64 -15.17 -8.53
C GLU A 9 73.71 -15.03 -9.62
N LEU A 10 73.57 -14.05 -10.53
CA LEU A 10 74.59 -13.73 -11.53
C LEU A 10 75.86 -13.12 -10.92
N ASP A 11 75.72 -12.28 -9.90
CA ASP A 11 76.86 -11.64 -9.23
C ASP A 11 77.70 -12.64 -8.43
N ASN A 12 77.03 -13.61 -7.78
CA ASN A 12 77.69 -14.72 -7.10
C ASN A 12 78.41 -15.67 -8.10
N ALA A 13 77.77 -16.00 -9.23
CA ALA A 13 78.40 -16.82 -10.26
C ALA A 13 79.63 -16.15 -10.89
N TRP A 14 79.63 -14.82 -10.99
CA TRP A 14 80.78 -14.05 -11.49
C TRP A 14 81.93 -14.00 -10.47
N HIS A 15 81.63 -13.89 -9.18
CA HIS A 15 82.61 -13.99 -8.10
C HIS A 15 83.23 -15.39 -8.00
N ASP A 16 82.44 -16.45 -8.17
CA ASP A 16 82.97 -17.82 -8.16
C ASP A 16 83.87 -18.11 -9.37
N ALA A 17 83.52 -17.58 -10.55
CA ALA A 17 84.34 -17.71 -11.75
C ALA A 17 85.67 -16.96 -11.64
N THR A 18 85.68 -15.76 -11.06
CA THR A 18 86.91 -14.97 -10.87
C THR A 18 87.82 -15.58 -9.81
N ASN A 19 87.28 -16.09 -8.70
CA ASN A 19 88.06 -16.81 -7.69
C ASN A 19 88.71 -18.09 -8.23
N ASN A 20 88.01 -18.83 -9.10
CA ASN A 20 88.56 -20.04 -9.71
C ASN A 20 89.70 -19.73 -10.70
N MET A 21 89.63 -18.59 -11.41
CA MET A 21 90.72 -18.11 -12.27
C MET A 21 91.94 -17.60 -11.48
N VAL A 22 91.73 -16.95 -10.33
CA VAL A 22 92.82 -16.53 -9.43
C VAL A 22 93.52 -17.75 -8.81
N SER A 23 92.76 -18.75 -8.37
CA SER A 23 93.32 -20.00 -7.84
C SER A 23 94.14 -20.77 -8.89
N THR A 24 93.69 -20.82 -10.15
CA THR A 24 94.49 -21.43 -11.23
C THR A 24 95.71 -20.60 -11.64
N ALA A 25 95.68 -19.27 -11.46
CA ALA A 25 96.86 -18.41 -11.66
C ALA A 25 97.88 -18.56 -10.52
N GLU A 26 97.44 -18.70 -9.27
CA GLU A 26 98.29 -18.99 -8.11
C GLU A 26 98.94 -20.37 -8.21
N ALA A 27 98.21 -21.39 -8.66
CA ALA A 27 98.76 -22.72 -8.93
C ALA A 27 99.85 -22.69 -10.01
N ARG A 28 99.68 -21.86 -11.06
CA ARG A 28 100.70 -21.66 -12.09
C ARG A 28 101.92 -20.88 -11.59
N ARG A 29 101.73 -19.92 -10.68
CA ARG A 29 102.82 -19.19 -10.02
C ARG A 29 103.64 -20.13 -9.13
N HIS A 30 102.99 -21.03 -8.41
CA HIS A 30 103.67 -22.03 -7.57
C HIS A 30 104.50 -23.01 -8.42
N LEU A 31 103.96 -23.51 -9.54
CA LEU A 31 104.71 -24.34 -10.50
C LEU A 31 105.88 -23.58 -11.15
N PHE A 32 105.75 -22.28 -11.39
CA PHE A 32 106.81 -21.45 -11.94
C PHE A 32 107.92 -21.15 -10.90
N GLU A 33 107.55 -20.99 -9.63
CA GLU A 33 108.51 -20.87 -8.52
C GLU A 33 109.25 -22.19 -8.24
N GLU A 34 108.58 -23.33 -8.40
CA GLU A 34 109.19 -24.68 -8.31
C GLU A 34 110.22 -24.92 -9.44
N LEU A 35 109.88 -24.54 -10.68
CA LEU A 35 110.79 -24.58 -11.85
C LEU A 35 112.01 -23.65 -11.68
N LEU A 36 111.84 -22.50 -11.03
CA LEU A 36 112.95 -21.59 -10.73
C LEU A 36 113.89 -22.14 -9.64
N TRP A 37 113.36 -22.96 -8.72
CA TRP A 37 114.16 -23.65 -7.71
C TRP A 37 115.00 -24.77 -8.33
N GLU A 38 114.41 -25.59 -9.22
CA GLU A 38 115.15 -26.63 -9.97
C GLU A 38 116.23 -26.05 -10.90
N HIS A 39 115.99 -24.88 -11.51
CA HIS A 39 117.00 -24.20 -12.33
C HIS A 39 118.17 -23.61 -11.52
N ARG A 40 117.97 -23.30 -10.22
CA ARG A 40 119.04 -22.84 -9.32
C ARG A 40 119.94 -24.01 -8.90
N ASP A 41 119.35 -25.18 -8.62
CA ASP A 41 120.12 -26.41 -8.30
C ASP A 41 120.91 -26.94 -9.51
N LEU A 42 120.37 -26.81 -10.73
CA LEU A 42 121.10 -27.16 -11.96
C LEU A 42 122.25 -26.20 -12.29
N ALA A 43 122.17 -24.93 -11.88
CA ALA A 43 123.25 -23.96 -12.04
C ALA A 43 124.40 -24.17 -11.03
N GLU A 44 124.12 -24.71 -9.84
CA GLU A 44 125.15 -25.05 -8.84
C GLU A 44 125.88 -26.38 -9.16
N ALA A 45 125.20 -27.32 -9.84
CA ALA A 45 125.80 -28.58 -10.31
C ALA A 45 126.77 -28.41 -11.50
N HIS A 46 126.68 -27.31 -12.26
CA HIS A 46 127.53 -27.05 -13.44
C HIS A 46 128.93 -26.49 -13.11
N SER A 47 129.21 -26.16 -11.83
CA SER A 47 130.47 -25.57 -11.35
C SER A 47 131.51 -26.60 -10.87
N LYS A 48 131.18 -27.91 -10.83
CA LYS A 48 132.05 -28.97 -10.26
C LYS A 48 132.34 -30.18 -11.14
N CYS A 49 132.05 -30.16 -12.44
CA CYS A 49 132.35 -31.30 -13.32
C CYS A 49 133.51 -31.01 -14.28
N GLN A 50 134.74 -31.26 -13.81
CA GLN A 50 135.92 -31.47 -14.65
C GLN A 50 135.89 -32.89 -15.25
N ALA A 51 136.25 -32.97 -16.52
CA ALA A 51 136.59 -34.18 -17.29
C ALA A 51 135.51 -35.28 -17.36
N ILE A 52 134.58 -35.12 -18.30
CA ILE A 52 133.70 -36.20 -18.77
C ILE A 52 134.29 -36.80 -20.06
N PRO A 53 134.49 -38.12 -20.14
CA PRO A 53 135.00 -38.82 -21.33
C PRO A 53 133.98 -38.80 -22.49
N GLU A 54 134.47 -38.76 -23.73
CA GLU A 54 133.70 -38.58 -24.98
C GLU A 54 132.52 -39.56 -25.21
N ALA A 55 132.43 -40.65 -24.44
CA ALA A 55 131.32 -41.61 -24.50
C ALA A 55 129.99 -41.12 -23.86
N SER A 56 130.04 -40.15 -22.94
CA SER A 56 128.83 -39.61 -22.27
C SER A 56 128.19 -38.44 -23.02
N LEU A 57 128.88 -37.85 -24.00
CA LEU A 57 128.37 -36.75 -24.83
C LEU A 57 127.34 -37.26 -25.86
N GLU A 58 127.52 -38.48 -26.39
CA GLU A 58 126.59 -39.10 -27.34
C GLU A 58 125.29 -39.57 -26.65
N ALA A 59 125.35 -40.05 -25.41
CA ALA A 59 124.16 -40.39 -24.62
C ALA A 59 123.30 -39.15 -24.32
N LEU A 60 123.93 -38.02 -23.97
CA LEU A 60 123.28 -36.74 -23.73
C LEU A 60 122.68 -36.15 -25.01
N LYS A 61 123.38 -36.22 -26.16
CA LYS A 61 122.81 -35.80 -27.45
C LYS A 61 121.58 -36.62 -27.85
N THR A 62 121.61 -37.93 -27.61
CA THR A 62 120.47 -38.82 -27.89
C THR A 62 119.28 -38.49 -26.98
N GLN A 63 119.53 -38.17 -25.71
CA GLN A 63 118.50 -37.79 -24.75
C GLN A 63 117.91 -36.39 -25.05
N VAL A 64 118.75 -35.43 -25.47
CA VAL A 64 118.31 -34.10 -25.92
C VAL A 64 117.48 -34.20 -27.21
N ALA A 65 117.86 -35.06 -28.16
CA ALA A 65 117.08 -35.30 -29.37
C ALA A 65 115.70 -35.92 -29.05
N LYS A 66 115.67 -36.88 -28.12
CA LYS A 66 114.40 -37.50 -27.66
C LYS A 66 113.50 -36.49 -26.96
N LEU A 67 114.05 -35.63 -26.11
CA LEU A 67 113.30 -34.55 -25.46
C LEU A 67 112.83 -33.47 -26.45
N GLN A 68 113.58 -33.22 -27.52
CA GLN A 68 113.14 -32.33 -28.59
C GLN A 68 111.97 -32.93 -29.38
N GLU A 69 112.00 -34.23 -29.66
CA GLU A 69 110.90 -34.94 -30.32
C GLU A 69 109.64 -34.99 -29.43
N GLU A 70 109.79 -35.29 -28.14
CA GLU A 70 108.70 -35.23 -27.16
C GLU A 70 108.13 -33.81 -27.01
N LYS A 71 108.97 -32.77 -27.01
CA LYS A 71 108.53 -31.37 -27.01
C LYS A 71 107.74 -31.03 -28.27
N GLU A 72 108.22 -31.44 -29.45
CA GLU A 72 107.48 -31.24 -30.70
C GLU A 72 106.15 -31.98 -30.72
N GLN A 73 106.10 -33.19 -30.15
CA GLN A 73 104.87 -33.96 -30.01
C GLN A 73 103.90 -33.29 -29.04
N LEU A 74 104.37 -32.79 -27.90
CA LEU A 74 103.57 -32.06 -26.92
C LEU A 74 103.01 -30.76 -27.51
N ILE A 75 103.79 -30.04 -28.32
CA ILE A 75 103.33 -28.84 -29.04
C ILE A 75 102.21 -29.19 -30.02
N LYS A 76 102.33 -30.31 -30.75
CA LYS A 76 101.28 -30.79 -31.68
C LYS A 76 100.01 -31.17 -30.92
N GLU A 77 100.12 -31.86 -29.79
CA GLU A 77 98.97 -32.23 -28.95
C GLU A 77 98.31 -31.01 -28.32
N HIS A 78 99.10 -30.08 -27.77
CA HIS A 78 98.59 -28.84 -27.21
C HIS A 78 97.82 -28.01 -28.26
N ARG A 79 98.35 -27.94 -29.49
CA ARG A 79 97.68 -27.25 -30.60
C ARG A 79 96.36 -27.92 -30.96
N LYS A 80 96.29 -29.26 -31.00
CA LYS A 80 95.04 -30.00 -31.21
C LYS A 80 94.02 -29.74 -30.11
N VAL A 81 94.44 -29.67 -28.85
CA VAL A 81 93.56 -29.36 -27.72
C VAL A 81 93.03 -27.93 -27.82
N LEU A 82 93.87 -26.96 -28.19
CA LEU A 82 93.44 -25.59 -28.43
C LEU A 82 92.43 -25.49 -29.57
N ASP A 83 92.70 -26.14 -30.71
CA ASP A 83 91.77 -26.15 -31.85
C ASP A 83 90.42 -26.79 -31.47
N ALA A 84 90.43 -27.88 -30.68
CA ALA A 84 89.22 -28.52 -30.17
C ALA A 84 88.46 -27.61 -29.17
N GLN A 85 89.19 -26.90 -28.31
CA GLN A 85 88.61 -25.94 -27.36
C GLN A 85 87.98 -24.75 -28.08
N GLU A 86 88.63 -24.23 -29.12
CA GLU A 86 88.10 -23.15 -29.95
C GLU A 86 86.81 -23.57 -30.65
N LEU A 87 86.78 -24.77 -31.25
CA LEU A 87 85.58 -25.34 -31.87
C LEU A 87 84.43 -25.50 -30.86
N TYR A 88 84.72 -26.04 -29.67
CA TYR A 88 83.72 -26.19 -28.61
C TYR A 88 83.19 -24.83 -28.14
N SER A 89 84.08 -23.85 -27.94
CA SER A 89 83.71 -22.50 -27.53
C SER A 89 82.84 -21.80 -28.58
N LYS A 90 83.12 -22.03 -29.87
CA LYS A 90 82.32 -21.49 -30.98
C LYS A 90 80.94 -22.14 -30.99
N GLY A 91 80.87 -23.47 -30.85
CA GLY A 91 79.59 -24.20 -30.75
C GLY A 91 78.72 -23.72 -29.59
N LEU A 92 79.32 -23.50 -28.41
CA LEU A 92 78.59 -22.94 -27.26
C LEU A 92 78.11 -21.50 -27.50
N LYS A 93 78.92 -20.66 -28.14
CA LYS A 93 78.52 -19.29 -28.49
C LYS A 93 77.34 -19.30 -29.47
N ASP A 94 77.38 -20.14 -30.49
CA ASP A 94 76.30 -20.26 -31.47
C ASP A 94 75.01 -20.78 -30.80
N GLN A 95 75.11 -21.76 -29.90
CA GLN A 95 73.98 -22.23 -29.10
C GLN A 95 73.40 -21.15 -28.19
N LEU A 96 74.25 -20.36 -27.54
CA LEU A 96 73.83 -19.25 -26.68
C LEU A 96 73.08 -18.18 -27.49
N ILE A 97 73.58 -17.83 -28.67
CA ILE A 97 72.93 -16.88 -29.59
C ILE A 97 71.58 -17.44 -30.04
N GLN A 98 71.52 -18.71 -30.45
CA GLN A 98 70.27 -19.34 -30.87
C GLN A 98 69.24 -19.40 -29.75
N LEU A 99 69.65 -19.75 -28.52
CA LEU A 99 68.76 -19.74 -27.36
C LEU A 99 68.30 -18.32 -27.03
N GLY A 100 69.18 -17.32 -27.13
CA GLY A 100 68.83 -15.91 -26.94
C GLY A 100 67.78 -15.42 -27.95
N LEU A 101 67.93 -15.79 -29.22
CA LEU A 101 66.96 -15.46 -30.28
C LEU A 101 65.61 -16.14 -30.03
N LYS A 102 65.60 -17.46 -29.77
CA LYS A 102 64.37 -18.21 -29.46
C LYS A 102 63.65 -17.66 -28.24
N HIS A 103 64.40 -17.29 -27.19
CA HIS A 103 63.81 -16.71 -25.99
C HIS A 103 63.21 -15.33 -26.27
N ASN A 104 63.89 -14.48 -27.04
CA ASN A 104 63.37 -13.17 -27.43
C ASN A 104 62.10 -13.29 -28.30
N GLU A 105 62.09 -14.22 -29.26
CA GLU A 105 60.91 -14.54 -30.06
C GLU A 105 59.74 -15.02 -29.18
N ALA A 106 60.00 -15.93 -28.24
CA ALA A 106 58.99 -16.41 -27.30
C ALA A 106 58.46 -15.28 -26.39
N LEU A 107 59.33 -14.36 -25.93
CA LEU A 107 58.92 -13.19 -25.15
C LEU A 107 58.05 -12.24 -25.97
N LYS A 108 58.42 -11.97 -27.23
CA LYS A 108 57.60 -11.14 -28.13
C LYS A 108 56.25 -11.77 -28.42
N ALA A 109 56.20 -13.08 -28.67
CA ALA A 109 54.96 -13.80 -28.87
C ALA A 109 54.06 -13.79 -27.61
N ALA A 110 54.65 -14.00 -26.43
CA ALA A 110 53.92 -13.93 -25.16
C ALA A 110 53.40 -12.52 -24.87
N GLN A 111 54.17 -11.47 -25.19
CA GLN A 111 53.75 -10.08 -25.05
C GLN A 111 52.58 -9.76 -25.99
N ALA A 112 52.68 -10.12 -27.27
CA ALA A 112 51.60 -9.90 -28.23
C ALA A 112 50.32 -10.65 -27.84
N ALA A 113 50.43 -11.89 -27.35
CA ALA A 113 49.28 -12.65 -26.86
C ALA A 113 48.64 -12.03 -25.60
N ALA A 114 49.45 -11.45 -24.71
CA ALA A 114 48.94 -10.75 -23.53
C ALA A 114 48.24 -9.44 -23.90
N GLU A 115 48.81 -8.67 -24.84
CA GLU A 115 48.21 -7.42 -25.35
C GLU A 115 46.88 -7.70 -26.08
N ALA A 116 46.81 -8.77 -26.88
CA ALA A 116 45.57 -9.18 -27.54
C ALA A 116 44.46 -9.52 -26.52
N LYS A 117 44.79 -10.29 -25.48
CA LYS A 117 43.84 -10.62 -24.39
C LYS A 117 43.41 -9.40 -23.59
N LEU A 118 44.31 -8.44 -23.38
CA LEU A 118 43.98 -7.19 -22.70
C LEU A 118 42.98 -6.37 -23.54
N ASN A 119 43.22 -6.25 -24.84
CA ASN A 119 42.33 -5.50 -25.73
C ASN A 119 40.94 -6.13 -25.83
N GLU A 120 40.88 -7.46 -25.95
CA GLU A 120 39.61 -8.23 -25.93
C GLU A 120 38.84 -7.99 -24.62
N ALA A 121 39.51 -8.11 -23.47
CA ALA A 121 38.88 -7.86 -22.17
C ALA A 121 38.41 -6.40 -21.99
N LEU A 122 39.15 -5.43 -22.57
CA LEU A 122 38.74 -4.02 -22.55
C LEU A 122 37.53 -3.77 -23.44
N GLU A 123 37.46 -4.41 -24.60
CA GLU A 123 36.31 -4.33 -25.50
C GLU A 123 35.06 -4.93 -24.85
N ASP A 124 35.19 -6.12 -24.25
CA ASP A 124 34.10 -6.77 -23.50
C ASP A 124 33.63 -5.93 -22.32
N ALA A 125 34.56 -5.34 -21.55
CA ALA A 125 34.21 -4.44 -20.45
C ALA A 125 33.48 -3.19 -20.94
N ASN A 126 33.94 -2.58 -22.04
CA ASN A 126 33.26 -1.43 -22.64
C ASN A 126 31.85 -1.80 -23.11
N ASN A 127 31.70 -2.91 -23.82
CA ASN A 127 30.41 -3.41 -24.29
C ASN A 127 29.45 -3.67 -23.11
N SER A 128 29.94 -4.33 -22.04
CA SER A 128 29.16 -4.55 -20.82
C SER A 128 28.73 -3.24 -20.16
N THR A 129 29.62 -2.24 -20.07
CA THR A 129 29.25 -0.94 -19.49
C THR A 129 28.20 -0.19 -20.31
N VAL A 130 28.20 -0.35 -21.64
CA VAL A 130 27.18 0.24 -22.52
C VAL A 130 25.83 -0.42 -22.28
N VAL A 131 25.79 -1.76 -22.18
CA VAL A 131 24.56 -2.51 -21.87
C VAL A 131 24.01 -2.10 -20.51
N LEU A 132 24.85 -2.07 -19.47
CA LEU A 132 24.41 -1.67 -18.12
C LEU A 132 23.90 -0.22 -18.06
N ARG A 133 24.48 0.70 -18.84
CA ARG A 133 23.97 2.07 -18.94
C ARG A 133 22.59 2.11 -19.60
N ALA A 134 22.38 1.35 -20.68
CA ALA A 134 21.09 1.27 -21.35
C ALA A 134 20.01 0.68 -20.42
N GLU A 135 20.33 -0.40 -19.68
CA GLU A 135 19.42 -1.00 -18.70
C GLU A 135 19.09 -0.05 -17.54
N LEU A 136 20.07 0.72 -17.05
CA LEU A 136 19.84 1.74 -16.02
C LEU A 136 18.95 2.88 -16.54
N GLU A 137 19.13 3.33 -17.78
CA GLU A 137 18.28 4.34 -18.39
C GLU A 137 16.84 3.84 -18.60
N GLU A 138 16.67 2.59 -19.05
CA GLU A 138 15.36 1.96 -19.17
C GLU A 138 14.68 1.80 -17.81
N GLY A 139 15.42 1.33 -16.80
CA GLY A 139 14.93 1.25 -15.43
C GLY A 139 14.54 2.60 -14.84
N ALA A 140 15.30 3.66 -15.12
CA ALA A 140 14.97 5.02 -14.71
C ALA A 140 13.69 5.53 -15.39
N LYS A 141 13.52 5.27 -16.70
CA LYS A 141 12.29 5.59 -17.44
C LYS A 141 11.08 4.85 -16.87
N ALA A 142 11.21 3.56 -16.56
CA ALA A 142 10.14 2.76 -15.98
C ALA A 142 9.73 3.25 -14.59
N ARG A 143 10.70 3.62 -13.74
CA ARG A 143 10.43 4.20 -12.40
C ARG A 143 9.68 5.52 -12.51
N LYS A 144 10.14 6.42 -13.39
CA LYS A 144 9.46 7.70 -13.62
C LYS A 144 8.02 7.49 -14.12
N ALA A 145 7.81 6.57 -15.06
CA ALA A 145 6.46 6.26 -15.54
C ALA A 145 5.55 5.68 -14.43
N ALA A 146 6.09 4.85 -13.54
CA ALA A 146 5.36 4.33 -12.38
C ALA A 146 5.03 5.42 -11.36
N GLU A 147 5.94 6.35 -11.10
CA GLU A 147 5.72 7.53 -10.24
C GLU A 147 4.63 8.43 -10.82
N ASP A 148 4.69 8.72 -12.13
CA ASP A 148 3.67 9.53 -12.84
C ASP A 148 2.29 8.84 -12.79
N GLN A 149 2.24 7.51 -12.95
CA GLN A 149 0.99 6.74 -12.85
C GLN A 149 0.44 6.74 -11.42
N ALA A 150 1.29 6.60 -10.41
CA ALA A 150 0.88 6.66 -9.01
C ALA A 150 0.31 8.05 -8.66
N ALA A 151 0.97 9.13 -9.10
CA ALA A 151 0.49 10.48 -8.92
C ALA A 151 -0.87 10.72 -9.60
N ARG A 152 -1.06 10.16 -10.81
CA ARG A 152 -2.34 10.23 -11.53
C ARG A 152 -3.45 9.49 -10.76
N LEU A 153 -3.20 8.27 -10.31
CA LEU A 153 -4.19 7.49 -9.54
C LEU A 153 -4.53 8.16 -8.21
N GLU A 154 -3.56 8.81 -7.57
CA GLU A 154 -3.82 9.59 -6.35
C GLU A 154 -4.70 10.82 -6.63
N GLY A 155 -4.50 11.48 -7.77
CA GLY A 155 -5.38 12.55 -8.25
C GLY A 155 -6.80 12.06 -8.49
N GLU A 156 -6.97 10.99 -9.28
CA GLU A 156 -8.27 10.37 -9.57
C GLU A 156 -8.97 9.91 -8.27
N LYS A 157 -8.23 9.33 -7.31
CA LYS A 157 -8.78 8.95 -6.01
C LYS A 157 -9.34 10.16 -5.24
N LYS A 158 -8.62 11.28 -5.19
CA LYS A 158 -9.09 12.51 -4.51
C LYS A 158 -10.35 13.06 -5.16
N GLU A 159 -10.45 13.01 -6.48
CA GLU A 159 -11.66 13.42 -7.21
C GLU A 159 -12.86 12.53 -6.87
N TYR A 160 -12.67 11.20 -6.81
CA TYR A 160 -13.73 10.27 -6.40
C TYR A 160 -14.17 10.49 -4.95
N ASP A 161 -13.21 10.63 -4.02
CA ASP A 161 -13.51 10.90 -2.60
C ASP A 161 -14.32 12.20 -2.47
N GLN A 162 -13.96 13.25 -3.22
CA GLN A 162 -14.70 14.51 -3.24
C GLN A 162 -16.11 14.35 -3.81
N LEU A 163 -16.28 13.60 -4.89
CA LEU A 163 -17.59 13.33 -5.49
C LEU A 163 -18.51 12.56 -4.53
N VAL A 164 -17.96 11.59 -3.80
CA VAL A 164 -18.70 10.82 -2.78
C VAL A 164 -19.19 11.76 -1.68
N MET A 165 -18.32 12.62 -1.13
CA MET A 165 -18.70 13.58 -0.09
C MET A 165 -19.73 14.62 -0.59
N GLN A 166 -19.61 15.08 -1.84
CA GLN A 166 -20.60 15.97 -2.45
C GLN A 166 -21.97 15.30 -2.61
N THR A 167 -21.97 14.05 -3.08
CA THR A 167 -23.20 13.26 -3.21
C THR A 167 -23.84 13.03 -1.85
N ASP A 168 -23.02 12.78 -0.83
CA ASP A 168 -23.45 12.61 0.55
C ASP A 168 -24.11 13.89 1.10
N ALA A 169 -23.48 15.04 0.87
CA ALA A 169 -24.04 16.34 1.24
C ALA A 169 -25.36 16.66 0.52
N LEU A 170 -25.49 16.28 -0.75
CA LEU A 170 -26.74 16.44 -1.50
C LEU A 170 -27.85 15.54 -0.95
N ALA A 171 -27.53 14.29 -0.61
CA ALA A 171 -28.49 13.36 -0.04
C ALA A 171 -28.97 13.81 1.35
N LEU A 172 -28.08 14.35 2.20
CA LEU A 172 -28.45 14.97 3.47
C LEU A 172 -29.43 16.13 3.28
N ARG A 173 -29.22 16.96 2.26
CA ARG A 173 -30.10 18.10 1.96
C ARG A 173 -31.49 17.66 1.47
N LEU A 174 -31.56 16.58 0.70
CA LEU A 174 -32.81 16.10 0.12
C LEU A 174 -33.62 15.23 1.09
N PHE A 175 -32.96 14.50 2.00
CA PHE A 175 -33.58 13.50 2.87
C PHE A 175 -33.06 13.56 4.31
N PRO A 176 -33.35 14.62 5.08
CA PRO A 176 -32.83 14.81 6.43
C PRO A 176 -33.21 13.65 7.38
N ASP A 177 -34.42 13.12 7.27
CA ASP A 177 -34.91 12.05 8.15
C ASP A 177 -34.13 10.72 7.98
N SER A 178 -33.51 10.54 6.82
CA SER A 178 -32.71 9.35 6.53
C SER A 178 -31.31 9.39 7.17
N GLN A 179 -30.89 10.54 7.71
CA GLN A 179 -29.58 10.71 8.34
C GLN A 179 -29.38 9.81 9.57
N LEU A 180 -30.42 9.65 10.41
CA LEU A 180 -30.35 8.81 11.60
C LEU A 180 -30.08 7.34 11.25
N PHE A 181 -30.69 6.84 10.17
CA PHE A 181 -30.48 5.48 9.69
C PHE A 181 -29.05 5.27 9.16
N ALA A 182 -28.53 6.24 8.41
CA ALA A 182 -27.16 6.19 7.91
C ALA A 182 -26.13 6.25 9.05
N GLN A 183 -26.29 7.18 9.99
CA GLN A 183 -25.42 7.28 11.18
C GLN A 183 -25.39 5.98 11.97
N LYS A 184 -26.56 5.39 12.23
CA LYS A 184 -26.65 4.11 12.92
C LYS A 184 -25.91 3.00 12.18
N LYS A 185 -26.04 2.93 10.85
CA LYS A 185 -25.35 1.90 10.05
C LYS A 185 -23.84 2.08 10.00
N VAL A 186 -23.37 3.32 9.86
CA VAL A 186 -21.95 3.66 9.94
C VAL A 186 -21.38 3.28 11.31
N ALA A 187 -22.10 3.61 12.40
CA ALA A 187 -21.71 3.22 13.75
C ALA A 187 -21.63 1.69 13.92
N GLU A 188 -22.64 0.95 13.45
CA GLU A 188 -22.62 -0.53 13.46
C GLU A 188 -21.39 -1.09 12.73
N ARG A 189 -21.05 -0.53 11.56
CA ARG A 189 -19.88 -0.93 10.78
C ARG A 189 -18.57 -0.63 11.51
N ARG A 190 -18.43 0.55 12.10
CA ARG A 190 -17.23 0.92 12.88
C ARG A 190 -17.05 0.00 14.09
N ILE A 191 -18.14 -0.37 14.78
CA ILE A 191 -18.12 -1.36 15.87
C ILE A 191 -17.64 -2.72 15.37
N GLN A 192 -18.19 -3.21 14.25
CA GLN A 192 -17.78 -4.50 13.64
C GLN A 192 -16.30 -4.53 13.27
N GLN A 193 -15.76 -3.41 12.79
CA GLN A 193 -14.35 -3.28 12.43
C GLN A 193 -13.42 -2.98 13.62
N LYS A 194 -13.96 -2.94 14.84
CA LYS A 194 -13.21 -2.59 16.07
C LYS A 194 -12.45 -1.26 15.93
N TYR A 195 -13.08 -0.29 15.28
CA TYR A 195 -12.53 1.05 15.18
C TYR A 195 -12.42 1.65 16.59
N GLN A 196 -11.26 2.19 16.93
CA GLN A 196 -11.00 2.72 18.28
C GLN A 196 -11.72 4.04 18.55
N ASN A 197 -11.92 4.85 17.51
CA ASN A 197 -12.59 6.14 17.60
C ASN A 197 -13.89 6.12 16.80
N LEU A 198 -15.01 5.93 17.51
CA LEU A 198 -16.35 5.94 16.91
C LEU A 198 -16.79 7.34 16.48
N ASP A 199 -16.22 8.39 17.10
CA ASP A 199 -16.56 9.80 16.86
C ASP A 199 -15.62 10.51 15.87
N ALA A 200 -14.73 9.77 15.21
CA ALA A 200 -13.86 10.35 14.19
C ALA A 200 -14.68 10.88 12.99
N PRO A 201 -14.19 11.90 12.27
CA PRO A 201 -14.78 12.32 10.99
C PRO A 201 -15.01 11.12 10.07
N TRP A 202 -16.07 11.17 9.26
CA TRP A 202 -16.39 10.08 8.34
C TRP A 202 -15.28 9.89 7.32
N ASP A 203 -14.85 8.64 7.15
CA ASP A 203 -13.93 8.29 6.07
C ASP A 203 -14.72 8.21 4.74
N PRO A 204 -14.07 8.31 3.56
CA PRO A 204 -14.77 8.20 2.28
C PRO A 204 -15.62 6.92 2.14
N TYR A 205 -15.25 5.85 2.85
CA TYR A 205 -15.97 4.59 2.84
C TYR A 205 -17.22 4.61 3.73
N ASP A 206 -17.21 5.34 4.83
CA ASP A 206 -18.33 5.59 5.72
C ASP A 206 -19.40 6.39 4.96
N HIS A 207 -18.98 7.38 4.16
CA HIS A 207 -19.88 8.08 3.24
C HIS A 207 -20.50 7.12 2.19
N LEU A 208 -19.74 6.16 1.65
CA LEU A 208 -20.31 5.14 0.77
C LEU A 208 -21.32 4.23 1.48
N VAL A 209 -21.04 3.84 2.72
CA VAL A 209 -21.98 3.06 3.54
C VAL A 209 -23.25 3.88 3.79
N ALA A 210 -23.12 5.14 4.20
CA ALA A 210 -24.24 6.06 4.37
C ALA A 210 -25.09 6.17 3.09
N LEU A 211 -24.46 6.46 1.94
CA LEU A 211 -25.12 6.51 0.64
C LEU A 211 -25.86 5.20 0.31
N SER A 212 -25.24 4.05 0.55
CA SER A 212 -25.89 2.75 0.30
C SER A 212 -27.14 2.54 1.16
N THR A 213 -27.12 3.02 2.40
CA THR A 213 -28.28 2.95 3.29
C THR A 213 -29.39 3.89 2.87
N TRP A 214 -29.06 5.09 2.41
CA TRP A 214 -30.05 6.01 1.87
C TRP A 214 -30.70 5.48 0.61
N VAL A 215 -29.92 4.92 -0.33
CA VAL A 215 -30.49 4.28 -1.52
C VAL A 215 -31.42 3.13 -1.12
N SER A 216 -31.06 2.36 -0.11
CA SER A 216 -31.91 1.27 0.39
C SER A 216 -33.19 1.78 1.06
N HIS A 217 -33.09 2.83 1.87
CA HIS A 217 -34.23 3.49 2.51
C HIS A 217 -35.16 4.11 1.46
N MET A 218 -34.61 4.83 0.48
CA MET A 218 -35.36 5.40 -0.64
C MET A 218 -36.10 4.32 -1.43
N ARG A 219 -35.47 3.16 -1.69
CA ARG A 219 -36.18 2.04 -2.34
C ARG A 219 -37.32 1.48 -1.51
N ALA A 220 -37.19 1.47 -0.18
CA ALA A 220 -38.28 1.04 0.70
C ALA A 220 -39.42 2.07 0.69
N VAL A 221 -39.07 3.36 0.76
CA VAL A 221 -40.02 4.47 0.67
C VAL A 221 -40.74 4.48 -0.68
N ASP A 222 -40.02 4.27 -1.79
CA ASP A 222 -40.57 4.19 -3.15
C ASP A 222 -41.59 3.04 -3.30
N ARG A 223 -41.29 1.87 -2.74
CA ARG A 223 -42.25 0.75 -2.69
C ARG A 223 -43.52 1.11 -1.92
N ASN A 224 -43.38 1.73 -0.76
CA ASN A 224 -44.53 2.09 0.08
C ASN A 224 -45.31 3.29 -0.50
N LEU A 225 -44.65 4.19 -1.23
CA LEU A 225 -45.26 5.31 -1.94
C LEU A 225 -46.16 4.83 -3.08
N ALA A 226 -45.82 3.71 -3.73
CA ALA A 226 -46.67 3.12 -4.76
C ALA A 226 -48.03 2.66 -4.22
N ASP A 227 -48.05 2.12 -2.99
CA ASP A 227 -49.27 1.60 -2.36
C ASP A 227 -50.05 2.68 -1.57
N LEU A 228 -49.37 3.79 -1.20
CA LEU A 228 -49.95 4.89 -0.45
C LEU A 228 -51.26 5.47 -1.05
N PRO A 229 -51.37 5.74 -2.36
CA PRO A 229 -52.62 6.26 -2.93
C PRO A 229 -53.77 5.25 -2.80
N ASP A 230 -53.51 3.96 -2.98
CA ASP A 230 -54.54 2.92 -2.88
C ASP A 230 -55.06 2.79 -1.44
N VAL A 231 -54.15 2.83 -0.45
CA VAL A 231 -54.51 2.83 0.98
C VAL A 231 -55.28 4.10 1.35
N ALA A 232 -54.85 5.27 0.87
CA ALA A 232 -55.52 6.54 1.11
C ALA A 232 -56.94 6.56 0.54
N ILE A 233 -57.12 6.05 -0.69
CA ILE A 233 -58.43 5.91 -1.33
C ILE A 233 -59.32 4.92 -0.57
N HIS A 234 -58.75 3.80 -0.10
CA HIS A 234 -59.49 2.82 0.69
C HIS A 234 -60.00 3.43 2.00
N LEU A 235 -59.13 4.14 2.73
CA LEU A 235 -59.49 4.82 3.96
C LEU A 235 -60.58 5.88 3.73
N PHE A 236 -60.48 6.64 2.63
CA PHE A 236 -61.50 7.62 2.25
C PHE A 236 -62.87 6.97 2.04
N LYS A 237 -62.94 5.87 1.28
CA LYS A 237 -64.20 5.15 1.02
C LYS A 237 -64.88 4.65 2.30
N VAL A 238 -64.09 4.29 3.31
CA VAL A 238 -64.61 3.83 4.61
C VAL A 238 -65.18 5.00 5.42
N LEU A 239 -64.47 6.13 5.45
CA LEU A 239 -64.85 7.29 6.25
C LEU A 239 -65.99 8.13 5.65
N TRP A 240 -66.14 8.13 4.32
CA TRP A 240 -67.17 8.86 3.59
C TRP A 240 -67.95 7.93 2.64
N PRO A 241 -68.80 7.04 3.18
CA PRO A 241 -69.57 6.11 2.36
C PRO A 241 -70.58 6.87 1.51
N GLY A 242 -70.52 6.66 0.19
CA GLY A 242 -71.42 7.28 -0.79
C GLY A 242 -70.93 8.61 -1.37
N GLU A 243 -69.79 9.14 -0.90
CA GLU A 243 -69.16 10.30 -1.50
C GLU A 243 -68.24 9.90 -2.66
N GLU A 244 -68.19 10.71 -3.71
CA GLU A 244 -67.31 10.44 -4.85
C GLU A 244 -65.85 10.53 -4.43
N VAL A 245 -65.06 9.50 -4.78
CA VAL A 245 -63.65 9.45 -4.44
C VAL A 245 -62.92 10.58 -5.16
N PRO A 246 -62.16 11.44 -4.45
CA PRO A 246 -61.39 12.50 -5.06
C PRO A 246 -60.44 11.94 -6.12
N THR A 247 -60.38 12.59 -7.29
CA THR A 247 -59.55 12.14 -8.43
C THR A 247 -58.05 12.39 -8.22
N ASN A 248 -57.67 13.26 -7.28
CA ASN A 248 -56.28 13.65 -7.03
C ASN A 248 -55.87 13.33 -5.59
N LEU A 249 -54.65 12.80 -5.43
CA LEU A 249 -54.09 12.47 -4.12
C LEU A 249 -53.99 13.69 -3.18
N SER A 250 -53.75 14.89 -3.72
CA SER A 250 -53.72 16.12 -2.92
C SER A 250 -55.06 16.40 -2.25
N LEU A 251 -56.17 16.23 -2.98
CA LEU A 251 -57.52 16.40 -2.43
C LEU A 251 -57.82 15.30 -1.41
N THR A 252 -57.46 14.05 -1.70
CA THR A 252 -57.58 12.95 -0.73
C THR A 252 -56.80 13.25 0.55
N SER A 253 -55.58 13.79 0.45
CA SER A 253 -54.76 14.14 1.61
C SER A 253 -55.38 15.26 2.45
N GLU A 254 -56.01 16.25 1.81
CA GLU A 254 -56.71 17.34 2.48
C GLU A 254 -57.97 16.84 3.21
N CYS A 255 -58.75 15.97 2.57
CA CYS A 255 -59.86 15.29 3.22
C CYS A 255 -59.39 14.44 4.42
N LEU A 256 -58.30 13.71 4.27
CA LEU A 256 -57.74 12.86 5.32
C LEU A 256 -57.16 13.64 6.51
N LYS A 257 -56.76 14.91 6.35
CA LYS A 257 -56.43 15.77 7.51
C LYS A 257 -57.62 15.92 8.46
N ASN A 258 -58.84 15.92 7.93
CA ASN A 258 -60.07 15.99 8.70
C ASN A 258 -60.62 14.59 9.08
N ALA A 259 -59.88 13.51 8.80
CA ALA A 259 -60.31 12.15 9.14
C ALA A 259 -60.57 11.97 10.64
N GLY A 260 -59.77 12.59 11.50
CA GLY A 260 -59.97 12.54 12.95
C GLY A 260 -61.35 13.07 13.36
N ARG A 261 -61.73 14.25 12.88
CA ARG A 261 -63.08 14.83 13.09
C ARG A 261 -64.16 13.89 12.55
N ARG A 262 -63.96 13.35 11.34
CA ARG A 262 -64.92 12.43 10.73
C ARG A 262 -65.10 11.14 11.53
N ILE A 263 -64.03 10.59 12.11
CA ILE A 263 -64.10 9.43 13.00
C ILE A 263 -64.91 9.76 14.25
N ARG A 264 -64.74 10.96 14.83
CA ARG A 264 -65.58 11.41 15.96
C ARG A 264 -67.05 11.50 15.57
N GLU A 265 -67.37 12.04 14.39
CA GLU A 265 -68.74 12.04 13.87
C GLU A 265 -69.32 10.63 13.71
N TRP A 266 -68.50 9.68 13.24
CA TRP A 266 -68.85 8.26 13.16
C TRP A 266 -69.11 7.64 14.53
N GLN A 267 -68.32 8.00 15.55
CA GLN A 267 -68.55 7.55 16.92
C GLN A 267 -69.89 8.07 17.46
N CYS A 268 -70.20 9.36 17.28
CA CYS A 268 -71.49 9.93 17.66
C CYS A 268 -72.64 9.29 16.86
N SER A 269 -72.46 9.06 15.57
CA SER A 269 -73.42 8.34 14.72
C SER A 269 -73.68 6.92 15.22
N ALA A 270 -72.63 6.18 15.54
CA ALA A 270 -72.74 4.82 16.08
C ALA A 270 -73.44 4.81 17.44
N ALA A 271 -73.15 5.78 18.32
CA ALA A 271 -73.85 5.96 19.59
C ALA A 271 -75.34 6.23 19.38
N ARG A 272 -75.71 7.08 18.41
CA ARG A 272 -77.10 7.35 18.03
C ARG A 272 -77.80 6.11 17.45
N ALA A 273 -77.12 5.35 16.60
CA ALA A 273 -77.63 4.09 16.07
C ALA A 273 -77.87 3.04 17.17
N GLY A 274 -76.96 2.95 18.14
CA GLY A 274 -77.11 2.10 19.33
C GLY A 274 -78.28 2.54 20.21
N ALA A 275 -78.44 3.85 20.44
CA ALA A 275 -79.55 4.41 21.20
C ALA A 275 -80.91 4.14 20.51
N ASP A 276 -81.01 4.32 19.18
CA ASP A 276 -82.21 4.00 18.40
C ASP A 276 -82.55 2.51 18.48
N ALA A 277 -81.56 1.61 18.34
CA ALA A 277 -81.78 0.18 18.46
C ALA A 277 -82.26 -0.21 19.86
N ALA A 278 -81.67 0.36 20.92
CA ALA A 278 -82.10 0.14 22.28
C ALA A 278 -83.53 0.64 22.54
N LEU A 279 -83.87 1.83 22.05
CA LEU A 279 -85.22 2.39 22.14
C LEU A 279 -86.24 1.53 21.36
N ARG A 280 -85.90 1.06 20.16
CA ARG A 280 -86.77 0.17 19.38
C ARG A 280 -87.08 -1.11 20.14
N VAL A 281 -86.09 -1.70 20.81
CA VAL A 281 -86.29 -2.89 21.67
C VAL A 281 -87.17 -2.54 22.87
N ALA A 282 -86.91 -1.44 23.56
CA ALA A 282 -87.71 -1.02 24.72
C ALA A 282 -89.18 -0.76 24.36
N CYS A 283 -89.43 -0.02 23.28
CA CYS A 283 -90.76 0.27 22.79
C CYS A 283 -91.50 -0.98 22.29
N SER A 284 -90.78 -2.02 21.82
CA SER A 284 -91.41 -3.29 21.43
C SER A 284 -91.97 -4.09 22.60
N TRP A 285 -91.48 -3.85 23.83
CA TRP A 285 -91.94 -4.52 25.05
C TRP A 285 -92.97 -3.68 25.80
N TYR A 286 -92.93 -2.36 25.62
CA TYR A 286 -93.77 -1.39 26.29
C TYR A 286 -94.25 -0.35 25.27
N GLU A 287 -95.42 -0.58 24.66
CA GLU A 287 -95.98 0.30 23.61
C GLU A 287 -96.30 1.72 24.13
N GLU A 288 -96.59 1.87 25.42
CA GLU A 288 -96.93 3.16 26.07
C GLU A 288 -95.79 3.70 26.96
N LEU A 289 -94.52 3.37 26.65
CA LEU A 289 -93.38 3.80 27.46
C LEU A 289 -93.20 5.32 27.41
N ASP A 290 -93.44 5.99 28.55
CA ASP A 290 -93.14 7.41 28.73
C ASP A 290 -91.62 7.61 28.93
N LEU A 291 -90.96 8.15 27.92
CA LEU A 291 -89.51 8.40 27.90
C LEU A 291 -89.11 9.53 28.86
N ASP A 292 -89.98 10.51 29.09
CA ASP A 292 -89.69 11.65 29.96
C ASP A 292 -89.72 11.23 31.43
N ALA A 293 -90.62 10.31 31.78
CA ALA A 293 -90.68 9.71 33.12
C ALA A 293 -89.43 8.87 33.46
N LEU A 294 -88.82 8.21 32.46
CA LEU A 294 -87.62 7.38 32.66
C LEU A 294 -86.36 8.21 32.94
N LEU A 295 -86.26 9.43 32.38
CA LEU A 295 -85.13 10.32 32.64
C LEU A 295 -85.04 10.69 34.13
N GLY A 296 -86.18 10.86 34.81
CA GLY A 296 -86.23 11.17 36.24
C GLY A 296 -85.88 10.01 37.18
N VAL A 297 -85.98 8.76 36.71
CA VAL A 297 -85.71 7.55 37.53
C VAL A 297 -84.24 7.08 37.41
N ARG A 298 -83.52 7.55 36.40
CA ARG A 298 -82.17 7.06 36.05
C ARG A 298 -81.07 7.52 37.02
N GLU A 299 -81.29 8.59 37.78
CA GLU A 299 -80.29 9.14 38.68
C GLU A 299 -80.00 8.16 39.84
N ASN A 300 -78.76 7.60 39.89
CA ASN A 300 -78.26 6.63 40.89
C ASN A 300 -78.73 5.17 40.75
N ALA A 301 -78.93 4.67 39.53
CA ALA A 301 -79.22 3.25 39.33
C ALA A 301 -78.09 2.34 39.90
N PRO A 302 -78.43 1.23 40.63
CA PRO A 302 -77.43 0.26 41.13
C PRO A 302 -76.56 -0.36 40.03
N THR A 303 -77.04 -0.33 38.79
CA THR A 303 -76.34 -0.83 37.60
C THR A 303 -75.22 0.09 37.10
N ASP A 304 -75.13 1.33 37.61
CA ASP A 304 -74.06 2.28 37.31
C ASP A 304 -73.03 2.40 38.45
N THR A 305 -73.40 1.99 39.67
CA THR A 305 -72.57 2.13 40.88
C THR A 305 -71.89 0.83 41.33
N ASP A 306 -72.51 -0.34 41.12
CA ASP A 306 -71.88 -1.64 41.44
C ASP A 306 -71.05 -2.16 40.24
N PRO A 307 -69.74 -2.44 40.41
CA PRO A 307 -68.88 -2.94 39.33
C PRO A 307 -69.33 -4.31 38.78
N VAL A 308 -69.92 -5.19 39.59
CA VAL A 308 -70.36 -6.52 39.14
C VAL A 308 -71.61 -6.41 38.27
N LEU A 309 -72.53 -5.51 38.64
CA LEU A 309 -73.74 -5.24 37.84
C LEU A 309 -73.40 -4.44 36.58
N THR A 310 -72.44 -3.53 36.65
CA THR A 310 -71.88 -2.82 35.49
C THR A 310 -71.29 -3.79 34.48
N ALA A 311 -70.47 -4.75 34.91
CA ALA A 311 -69.88 -5.76 34.01
C ALA A 311 -70.94 -6.63 33.34
N LYS A 312 -71.96 -7.07 34.09
CA LYS A 312 -73.10 -7.82 33.52
C LYS A 312 -73.92 -6.99 32.54
N ARG A 313 -74.07 -5.69 32.79
CA ARG A 313 -74.71 -4.75 31.86
C ARG A 313 -73.89 -4.59 30.59
N GLN A 314 -72.57 -4.42 30.70
CA GLN A 314 -71.66 -4.30 29.56
C GLN A 314 -71.66 -5.58 28.70
N ASP A 315 -71.60 -6.78 29.29
CA ASP A 315 -71.72 -8.06 28.57
C ASP A 315 -73.03 -8.14 27.75
N ARG A 316 -74.13 -7.68 28.35
CA ARG A 316 -75.43 -7.63 27.65
C ARG A 316 -75.45 -6.56 26.55
N ALA A 317 -74.82 -5.41 26.78
CA ALA A 317 -74.69 -4.36 25.77
C ALA A 317 -73.92 -4.84 24.55
N TYR A 318 -72.84 -5.62 24.73
CA TYR A 318 -72.11 -6.24 23.62
C TYR A 318 -72.98 -7.16 22.76
N ARG A 319 -73.94 -7.87 23.35
CA ARG A 319 -74.89 -8.71 22.58
C ARG A 319 -75.96 -7.89 21.87
N ILE A 320 -76.28 -6.71 22.38
CA ILE A 320 -77.26 -5.80 21.77
C ILE A 320 -76.64 -5.05 20.59
N ASP A 321 -75.32 -4.83 20.62
CA ASP A 321 -74.57 -4.18 19.53
C ASP A 321 -74.74 -4.89 18.18
N GLU A 322 -74.92 -6.22 18.15
CA GLU A 322 -75.22 -6.97 16.92
C GLU A 322 -76.50 -6.51 16.20
N TYR A 323 -77.43 -5.90 16.94
CA TYR A 323 -78.69 -5.39 16.41
C TYR A 323 -78.64 -3.88 16.13
N ALA A 324 -77.56 -3.20 16.53
CA ALA A 324 -77.35 -1.79 16.25
C ALA A 324 -76.73 -1.61 14.85
N GLN A 325 -77.30 -0.72 14.04
CA GLN A 325 -76.80 -0.42 12.69
C GLN A 325 -75.60 0.54 12.71
N VAL A 326 -74.55 0.21 13.48
CA VAL A 326 -73.37 1.07 13.69
C VAL A 326 -72.50 1.26 12.44
N ARG A 327 -72.71 0.43 11.40
CA ARG A 327 -71.97 0.51 10.12
C ARG A 327 -72.54 1.52 9.13
N THR A 328 -73.71 2.07 9.41
CA THR A 328 -74.35 3.08 8.56
C THR A 328 -74.23 4.43 9.26
N PHE A 329 -73.68 5.42 8.55
CA PHE A 329 -73.59 6.76 9.09
C PHE A 329 -74.99 7.39 9.17
N ILE A 330 -75.38 7.81 10.36
CA ILE A 330 -76.63 8.51 10.67
C ILE A 330 -76.26 9.97 10.96
N PRO A 331 -76.66 10.95 10.12
CA PRO A 331 -76.37 12.36 10.37
C PRO A 331 -77.15 12.87 11.59
N PRO A 332 -76.64 13.86 12.35
CA PRO A 332 -77.37 14.46 13.46
C PRO A 332 -78.65 15.15 12.95
N PRO A 333 -79.73 15.19 13.75
CA PRO A 333 -80.90 16.02 13.46
C PRO A 333 -80.48 17.49 13.34
N SER A 334 -81.16 18.27 12.49
CA SER A 334 -80.80 19.67 12.19
C SER A 334 -80.74 20.60 13.41
N ASP A 335 -81.34 20.18 14.53
CA ASP A 335 -81.56 21.00 15.71
C ASP A 335 -80.67 20.58 16.90
N ILE A 336 -79.83 19.55 16.74
CA ILE A 336 -78.95 19.02 17.81
C ILE A 336 -77.49 19.14 17.36
N ASN A 337 -76.72 19.96 18.06
CA ASN A 337 -75.29 20.13 17.82
C ASN A 337 -74.51 19.16 18.74
N ASP A 338 -74.21 17.96 18.24
CA ASP A 338 -73.51 16.87 18.97
C ASP A 338 -72.00 17.13 19.19
N TYR A 339 -71.50 18.35 18.97
CA TYR A 339 -70.09 18.66 19.24
C TYR A 339 -69.85 18.64 20.75
N LEU A 340 -69.31 17.53 21.23
CA LEU A 340 -68.42 17.55 22.38
C LEU A 340 -67.36 18.63 22.07
N SER A 341 -67.38 19.71 22.86
CA SER A 341 -66.49 20.87 22.75
C SER A 341 -65.06 20.40 22.47
N ASP A 342 -64.40 20.94 21.44
CA ASP A 342 -62.97 20.72 21.14
C ASP A 342 -62.05 21.34 22.26
N GLU A 343 -62.49 21.36 23.52
CA GLU A 343 -61.82 22.05 24.65
C GLU A 343 -60.92 21.14 25.52
N GLU A 344 -60.74 19.86 25.20
CA GLU A 344 -59.83 18.96 25.93
C GLU A 344 -58.61 18.49 25.11
N GLU A 345 -58.06 19.34 24.24
CA GLU A 345 -56.80 19.07 23.54
C GLU A 345 -55.79 20.23 23.61
N GLU A 346 -55.67 20.97 24.72
CA GLU A 346 -54.43 21.72 25.06
C GLU A 346 -54.26 21.85 26.59
N GLU A 347 -53.79 20.79 27.26
CA GLU A 347 -52.97 20.97 28.47
C GLU A 347 -51.51 20.77 28.06
N ASP A 348 -50.90 21.88 27.64
CA ASP A 348 -49.46 22.04 27.66
C ASP A 348 -48.98 21.78 29.09
N VAL A 349 -48.30 20.65 29.30
CA VAL A 349 -47.46 20.46 30.48
C VAL A 349 -46.20 21.30 30.26
N GLU A 350 -46.34 22.62 30.43
CA GLU A 350 -45.21 23.49 30.74
C GLU A 350 -44.74 23.17 32.16
N GLY A 351 -43.73 22.30 32.25
CA GLY A 351 -42.87 22.23 33.42
C GLY A 351 -41.92 23.42 33.42
N GLU A 352 -42.31 24.49 34.11
CA GLU A 352 -41.37 25.52 34.58
C GLU A 352 -40.28 24.88 35.44
N ASP A 353 -39.01 25.04 35.04
CA ASP A 353 -37.88 25.11 35.98
C ASP A 353 -37.02 26.35 35.66
N ALA A 354 -37.26 27.36 36.49
CA ALA A 354 -36.47 28.50 36.90
C ALA A 354 -35.17 28.88 36.14
N GLY A 355 -35.12 30.16 35.73
CA GLY A 355 -34.29 31.10 36.51
C GLY A 355 -33.21 31.91 35.75
N ALA A 356 -33.38 33.24 35.81
CA ALA A 356 -32.41 34.33 35.61
C ALA A 356 -31.96 34.63 34.17
N GLY A 357 -31.95 35.87 33.67
CA GLY A 357 -32.23 37.17 34.25
C GLY A 357 -31.80 38.27 33.27
N ASP A 358 -32.25 39.49 33.56
CA ASP A 358 -31.81 40.78 33.03
C ASP A 358 -32.31 41.28 31.65
N ALA A 359 -33.15 42.31 31.76
CA ALA A 359 -33.39 43.39 30.82
C ALA A 359 -33.39 44.70 31.65
N PRO A 360 -33.45 45.93 31.08
CA PRO A 360 -33.06 46.48 29.78
C PRO A 360 -32.28 47.82 29.99
N PRO A 361 -32.21 48.78 29.04
CA PRO A 361 -33.30 49.77 28.97
C PRO A 361 -33.63 50.38 27.57
N GLU A 362 -34.81 51.02 27.52
CA GLU A 362 -35.39 51.93 26.51
C GLU A 362 -34.47 53.15 26.19
N ALA A 363 -34.65 54.04 25.20
CA ALA A 363 -35.81 54.63 24.49
C ALA A 363 -35.25 55.44 23.26
N PRO A 364 -35.95 56.41 22.60
CA PRO A 364 -37.38 56.79 22.58
C PRO A 364 -37.98 57.10 21.17
N GLU A 365 -39.26 57.44 21.21
CA GLU A 365 -40.17 57.94 20.17
C GLU A 365 -39.73 59.23 19.41
N ALA A 366 -40.22 59.36 18.17
CA ALA A 366 -40.86 60.55 17.56
C ALA A 366 -41.08 60.22 16.06
N GLY A 367 -42.20 60.43 15.39
CA GLY A 367 -43.40 61.21 15.64
C GLY A 367 -43.92 61.68 14.27
N ALA A 368 -45.25 61.73 14.13
CA ALA A 368 -46.03 62.44 13.11
C ALA A 368 -46.14 61.87 11.68
N ALA A 369 -47.36 61.38 11.41
CA ALA A 369 -48.00 61.02 10.15
C ALA A 369 -48.40 62.27 9.30
N PRO A 370 -49.35 62.21 8.33
CA PRO A 370 -49.46 61.49 7.04
C PRO A 370 -49.85 62.52 5.92
N PRO A 371 -50.80 62.25 4.99
CA PRO A 371 -50.87 61.27 3.90
C PRO A 371 -50.84 61.97 2.51
N SER A 372 -50.71 61.23 1.41
CA SER A 372 -51.28 61.66 0.12
C SER A 372 -51.72 60.47 -0.73
N THR A 373 -52.96 60.62 -1.17
CA THR A 373 -53.91 59.76 -1.89
C THR A 373 -53.51 59.45 -3.35
N PRO A 374 -54.28 58.58 -4.04
CA PRO A 374 -53.86 57.79 -5.19
C PRO A 374 -54.21 58.47 -6.52
N VAL A 375 -53.54 58.09 -7.62
CA VAL A 375 -54.05 58.31 -8.99
C VAL A 375 -53.50 57.25 -9.96
N ALA A 376 -54.45 56.69 -10.73
CA ALA A 376 -54.38 55.99 -12.02
C ALA A 376 -53.77 54.59 -12.10
#